data_AF-A0A2W4NNQ5-F1
#
_entry.id   AF-A0A2W4NNQ5-F1
#
_cell.length_a   1.000
_cell.length_b   1.000
_cell.length_c   1.000
_cell.angle_alpha   90.00
_cell.angle_beta   90.00
_cell.angle_gamma   90.00
#
_symmetry.space_group_name_H-M   'P 1'
#
loop_
_entity.id
_entity.type
_entity.pdbx_description
1 polymer ?
#
loop_
_entity_poly.entity_id
_entity_poly.type
_entity_poly.pdbx_seq_one_letter_code
_entity_poly.pdbx_strand_id
1 'polypeptide(L)'
;MAIGYTIFNENSAESGGAMANAESMAWIVSVAFDNNDAGTSAGGILNYRSSPELVNVTFSRNKSGANGGAMDNTFSSAPSLLNSILWGNTAVSNGNQIHNTASSTARLSYCVYSDGPGDLTMGGSIEVVEDITEDPAFANPDDGDFRLSEGSAARDAGDPATAPDVFEEDENGDPIDFDGNARITNGRIYIGAYEYGGSE
;
A
#
# COMPACT_ATOMS: atom_id res chain seq x y z
N MET A 1 4.58 -16.38 0.19
CA MET A 1 5.51 -15.83 -0.83
C MET A 1 6.05 -14.52 -0.27
N ALA A 2 7.34 -14.24 -0.39
CA ALA A 2 7.91 -12.94 0.01
C ALA A 2 8.24 -12.15 -1.26
N ILE A 3 7.80 -10.89 -1.31
CA ILE A 3 8.07 -9.95 -2.40
C ILE A 3 8.50 -8.65 -1.76
N GLY A 4 9.59 -8.06 -2.25
CA GLY A 4 9.96 -6.72 -1.85
C GLY A 4 10.78 -6.01 -2.89
N TYR A 5 11.01 -4.72 -2.67
CA TYR A 5 11.94 -3.90 -3.46
C TYR A 5 11.66 -3.97 -4.97
N THR A 6 10.38 -3.91 -5.32
CA THR A 6 9.92 -3.94 -6.71
C THR A 6 8.78 -2.97 -6.96
N ILE A 7 8.59 -2.64 -8.24
CA ILE A 7 7.45 -1.85 -8.72
C ILE A 7 6.64 -2.75 -9.65
N PHE A 8 5.35 -2.90 -9.36
CA PHE A 8 4.38 -3.43 -10.31
C PHE A 8 3.69 -2.22 -10.96
N ASN A 9 4.06 -1.92 -12.20
CA ASN A 9 3.45 -0.82 -12.94
C ASN A 9 2.85 -1.24 -14.27
N GLU A 10 1.76 -0.57 -14.65
CA GLU A 10 1.11 -0.72 -15.97
C GLU A 10 0.70 -2.15 -16.32
N ASN A 11 0.46 -2.99 -15.31
CA ASN A 11 -0.05 -4.33 -15.53
C ASN A 11 -1.57 -4.28 -15.76
N SER A 12 -2.07 -5.21 -16.58
CA SER A 12 -3.50 -5.35 -16.83
C SER A 12 -3.93 -6.80 -16.76
N ALA A 13 -5.04 -7.05 -16.07
CA ALA A 13 -5.65 -8.36 -15.92
C ALA A 13 -7.18 -8.26 -15.82
N GLU A 14 -7.88 -9.40 -15.85
CA GLU A 14 -9.32 -9.40 -15.56
C GLU A 14 -9.59 -9.11 -14.08
N SER A 15 -8.79 -9.68 -13.18
CA SER A 15 -8.84 -9.41 -11.74
C SER A 15 -7.44 -9.46 -11.14
N GLY A 16 -7.13 -8.58 -10.19
CA GLY A 16 -5.79 -8.45 -9.61
C GLY A 16 -4.81 -7.90 -10.64
N GLY A 17 -5.01 -6.65 -11.05
CA GLY A 17 -4.30 -6.02 -12.17
C GLY A 17 -2.78 -6.16 -12.05
N ALA A 18 -2.24 -6.05 -10.83
CA ALA A 18 -0.85 -6.39 -10.54
C ALA A 18 -0.66 -7.80 -9.96
N MET A 19 -1.50 -8.18 -8.99
CA MET A 19 -1.31 -9.40 -8.21
C MET A 19 -2.64 -9.99 -7.76
N ALA A 20 -2.72 -11.32 -7.78
CA ALA A 20 -3.83 -12.08 -7.22
C ALA A 20 -3.32 -13.14 -6.24
N ASN A 21 -3.71 -13.03 -4.98
CA ASN A 21 -3.45 -13.98 -3.92
C ASN A 21 -4.65 -14.91 -3.75
N ALA A 22 -4.42 -16.22 -3.83
CA ALA A 22 -5.46 -17.23 -3.66
C ALA A 22 -5.02 -18.28 -2.64
N GLU A 23 -5.78 -18.40 -1.55
CA GLU A 23 -5.52 -19.36 -0.47
C GLU A 23 -4.06 -19.31 0.03
N SER A 24 -3.56 -18.10 0.25
CA SER A 24 -2.15 -17.83 0.50
C SER A 24 -1.90 -16.77 1.58
N MET A 25 -0.66 -16.72 2.06
CA MET A 25 -0.12 -15.67 2.90
C MET A 25 1.10 -15.07 2.18
N ALA A 26 0.93 -13.86 1.65
CA ALA A 26 2.01 -13.11 1.02
C ALA A 26 2.58 -12.10 2.02
N TRP A 27 3.91 -11.98 2.03
CA TRP A 27 4.66 -10.96 2.76
C TRP A 27 5.19 -9.96 1.74
N ILE A 28 4.73 -8.71 1.79
CA ILE A 28 5.01 -7.69 0.77
C ILE A 28 5.62 -6.47 1.46
N VAL A 29 6.87 -6.14 1.15
CA VAL A 29 7.59 -5.06 1.83
C VAL A 29 8.28 -4.13 0.85
N SER A 30 8.18 -2.81 1.05
CA SER A 30 8.85 -1.82 0.20
C SER A 30 8.51 -2.02 -1.29
N VAL A 31 7.22 -2.09 -1.61
CA VAL A 31 6.71 -2.29 -2.97
C VAL A 31 5.83 -1.12 -3.39
N ALA A 32 5.89 -0.75 -4.67
CA ALA A 32 4.90 0.14 -5.28
C ALA A 32 4.01 -0.62 -6.28
N PHE A 33 2.71 -0.45 -6.15
CA PHE A 33 1.69 -0.85 -7.11
C PHE A 33 1.17 0.41 -7.77
N ASP A 34 1.51 0.62 -9.04
CA ASP A 34 1.24 1.86 -9.73
C ASP A 34 0.55 1.66 -11.08
N ASN A 35 -0.53 2.41 -11.34
CA ASN A 35 -1.18 2.45 -12.64
C ASN A 35 -1.54 1.05 -13.20
N ASN A 36 -1.89 0.10 -12.33
CA ASN A 36 -2.35 -1.21 -12.74
C ASN A 36 -3.88 -1.21 -12.93
N ASP A 37 -4.36 -1.98 -13.90
CA ASP A 37 -5.75 -1.94 -14.36
C ASP A 37 -6.38 -3.35 -14.31
N ALA A 38 -7.54 -3.45 -13.67
CA ALA A 38 -8.33 -4.67 -13.65
C ALA A 38 -9.70 -4.46 -14.29
N GLY A 39 -10.07 -5.35 -15.21
CA GLY A 39 -11.38 -5.33 -15.85
C GLY A 39 -12.56 -5.47 -14.87
N THR A 40 -12.34 -6.16 -13.74
CA THR A 40 -13.37 -6.41 -12.72
C THR A 40 -12.91 -5.98 -11.32
N SER A 41 -12.09 -6.78 -10.63
CA SER A 41 -11.77 -6.57 -9.22
C SER A 41 -10.28 -6.34 -9.02
N ALA A 42 -9.95 -5.44 -8.08
CA ALA A 42 -8.61 -5.10 -7.64
C ALA A 42 -7.67 -4.63 -8.76
N GLY A 43 -7.55 -3.32 -8.96
CA GLY A 43 -6.52 -2.76 -9.83
C GLY A 43 -5.11 -3.12 -9.35
N GLY A 44 -4.88 -3.03 -8.05
CA GLY A 44 -3.65 -3.50 -7.39
C GLY A 44 -3.70 -5.00 -7.06
N ILE A 45 -4.13 -5.33 -5.84
CA ILE A 45 -4.09 -6.69 -5.29
C ILE A 45 -5.49 -7.27 -5.06
N LEU A 46 -5.77 -8.41 -5.67
CA LEU A 46 -6.91 -9.25 -5.30
C LEU A 46 -6.50 -10.23 -4.20
N ASN A 47 -7.26 -10.28 -3.10
CA ASN A 47 -7.14 -11.32 -2.08
C ASN A 47 -8.38 -12.20 -2.06
N TYR A 48 -8.18 -13.48 -2.36
CA TYR A 48 -9.18 -14.53 -2.28
C TYR A 48 -8.76 -15.53 -1.18
N ARG A 49 -9.54 -15.60 -0.10
CA ARG A 49 -9.22 -16.44 1.08
C ARG A 49 -7.75 -16.27 1.53
N SER A 50 -7.26 -15.05 1.53
CA SER A 50 -5.85 -14.74 1.75
C SER A 50 -5.70 -13.61 2.75
N SER A 51 -4.62 -13.66 3.55
CA SER A 51 -4.33 -12.65 4.56
C SER A 51 -2.87 -12.22 4.41
N PRO A 52 -2.56 -11.41 3.38
CA PRO A 52 -1.21 -10.91 3.20
C PRO A 52 -0.88 -9.86 4.27
N GLU A 53 0.41 -9.74 4.55
CA GLU A 53 0.96 -8.69 5.41
C GLU A 53 1.78 -7.75 4.53
N LEU A 54 1.46 -6.46 4.58
CA LEU A 54 2.04 -5.42 3.74
C LEU A 54 2.69 -4.37 4.63
N VAL A 55 3.97 -4.09 4.38
CA VAL A 55 4.75 -3.10 5.15
C VAL A 55 5.40 -2.12 4.18
N ASN A 56 5.21 -0.81 4.40
CA ASN A 56 5.81 0.22 3.56
C ASN A 56 5.47 0.04 2.06
N VAL A 57 4.20 -0.26 1.77
CA VAL A 57 3.71 -0.44 0.41
C VAL A 57 3.01 0.83 -0.06
N THR A 58 3.17 1.19 -1.32
CA THR A 58 2.45 2.32 -1.95
C THR A 58 1.54 1.82 -3.06
N PHE A 59 0.25 2.11 -2.94
CA PHE A 59 -0.73 1.91 -4.01
C PHE A 59 -1.11 3.26 -4.59
N SER A 60 -0.82 3.46 -5.87
CA SER A 60 -1.25 4.66 -6.57
C SER A 60 -1.80 4.41 -7.96
N ARG A 61 -2.80 5.20 -8.35
CA ARG A 61 -3.36 5.22 -9.70
C ARG A 61 -3.87 3.87 -10.22
N ASN A 62 -4.08 2.89 -9.35
CA ASN A 62 -4.64 1.60 -9.73
C ASN A 62 -6.14 1.72 -9.97
N LYS A 63 -6.64 0.96 -10.95
CA LYS A 63 -8.02 1.09 -11.45
C LYS A 63 -8.71 -0.26 -11.50
N SER A 64 -9.98 -0.30 -11.11
CA SER A 64 -10.81 -1.48 -11.31
C SER A 64 -12.17 -1.16 -11.92
N GLY A 65 -12.62 -2.03 -12.82
CA GLY A 65 -13.93 -1.93 -13.48
C GLY A 65 -15.12 -2.26 -12.57
N ALA A 66 -14.87 -2.78 -11.36
CA ALA A 66 -15.90 -3.03 -10.34
C ALA A 66 -15.42 -2.61 -8.95
N ASN A 67 -14.65 -3.44 -8.23
CA ASN A 67 -14.39 -3.22 -6.80
C ASN A 67 -12.90 -3.16 -6.49
N GLY A 68 -12.52 -2.33 -5.51
CA GLY A 68 -11.15 -2.24 -5.02
C GLY A 68 -10.22 -1.63 -6.07
N GLY A 69 -9.99 -0.32 -6.05
CA GLY A 69 -9.00 0.27 -6.96
C GLY A 69 -7.60 -0.20 -6.58
N ALA A 70 -7.25 -0.07 -5.29
CA ALA A 70 -6.00 -0.63 -4.77
C ALA A 70 -6.14 -2.11 -4.37
N MET A 71 -7.18 -2.47 -3.62
CA MET A 71 -7.32 -3.81 -3.05
C MET A 71 -8.76 -4.28 -2.98
N ASP A 72 -9.01 -5.54 -3.35
CA ASP A 72 -10.30 -6.22 -3.16
C ASP A 72 -10.10 -7.50 -2.32
N ASN A 73 -10.81 -7.61 -1.20
CA ASN A 73 -10.67 -8.70 -0.24
C ASN A 73 -11.95 -9.51 -0.13
N THR A 74 -11.86 -10.78 -0.52
CA THR A 74 -13.00 -11.67 -0.69
C THR A 74 -12.86 -12.96 0.12
N PHE A 75 -14.00 -13.54 0.51
CA PHE A 75 -14.06 -14.86 1.16
C PHE A 75 -13.20 -14.98 2.43
N SER A 76 -13.48 -14.14 3.43
CA SER A 76 -12.79 -14.17 4.72
C SER A 76 -11.29 -13.89 4.64
N SER A 77 -10.92 -13.00 3.72
CA SER A 77 -9.57 -12.44 3.65
C SER A 77 -9.38 -11.41 4.75
N ALA A 78 -8.17 -11.34 5.31
CA ALA A 78 -7.82 -10.43 6.39
C ALA A 78 -6.41 -9.83 6.22
N PRO A 79 -6.16 -9.03 5.17
CA PRO A 79 -4.88 -8.34 5.01
C PRO A 79 -4.60 -7.36 6.16
N SER A 80 -3.31 -7.21 6.48
CA SER A 80 -2.79 -6.16 7.33
C SER A 80 -1.85 -5.24 6.55
N LEU A 81 -2.03 -3.94 6.72
CA LEU A 81 -1.19 -2.90 6.14
C LEU A 81 -0.57 -2.10 7.29
N LEU A 82 0.74 -1.94 7.22
CA LEU A 82 1.54 -1.15 8.14
C LEU A 82 2.36 -0.13 7.35
N ASN A 83 2.41 1.12 7.80
CA ASN A 83 3.22 2.17 7.17
C ASN A 83 2.98 2.32 5.65
N SER A 84 1.76 2.10 5.18
CA SER A 84 1.46 2.00 3.75
C SER A 84 0.61 3.16 3.25
N ILE A 85 0.73 3.50 1.96
CA ILE A 85 -0.04 4.57 1.32
C ILE A 85 -1.03 3.97 0.31
N LEU A 86 -2.28 4.42 0.35
CA LEU A 86 -3.31 4.12 -0.66
C LEU A 86 -3.92 5.43 -1.15
N TRP A 87 -3.47 5.91 -2.31
CA TRP A 87 -3.88 7.23 -2.80
C TRP A 87 -4.04 7.31 -4.31
N GLY A 88 -5.09 7.99 -4.77
CA GLY A 88 -5.35 8.19 -6.20
C GLY A 88 -5.79 6.92 -6.95
N ASN A 89 -6.11 5.84 -6.25
CA ASN A 89 -6.72 4.64 -6.85
C ASN A 89 -8.21 4.88 -7.12
N THR A 90 -8.81 4.14 -8.05
CA THR A 90 -10.23 4.30 -8.43
C THR A 90 -10.90 2.96 -8.70
N ALA A 91 -12.18 2.86 -8.32
CA ALA A 91 -13.04 1.71 -8.63
C ALA A 91 -14.38 2.22 -9.17
N VAL A 92 -14.91 1.56 -10.19
CA VAL A 92 -16.19 1.99 -10.80
C VAL A 92 -17.39 1.75 -9.87
N SER A 93 -17.37 0.68 -9.08
CA SER A 93 -18.50 0.30 -8.22
C SER A 93 -18.27 0.63 -6.76
N ASN A 94 -17.24 0.05 -6.12
CA ASN A 94 -17.02 0.21 -4.68
C ASN A 94 -15.53 0.16 -4.32
N GLY A 95 -15.14 0.97 -3.35
CA GLY A 95 -13.84 0.90 -2.69
C GLY A 95 -12.73 1.39 -3.61
N ASN A 96 -12.63 2.69 -3.85
CA ASN A 96 -11.54 3.23 -4.65
C ASN A 96 -10.17 2.82 -4.08
N GLN A 97 -10.03 2.82 -2.75
CA GLN A 97 -8.84 2.26 -2.10
C GLN A 97 -9.08 0.77 -1.81
N ILE A 98 -9.98 0.46 -0.89
CA ILE A 98 -10.18 -0.91 -0.39
C ILE A 98 -11.65 -1.30 -0.47
N HIS A 99 -11.89 -2.48 -1.03
CA HIS A 99 -13.16 -3.18 -0.94
C HIS A 99 -13.05 -4.48 -0.13
N ASN A 100 -14.00 -4.69 0.79
CA ASN A 100 -14.12 -5.91 1.59
C ASN A 100 -15.53 -6.51 1.46
N THR A 101 -15.60 -7.79 1.09
CA THR A 101 -16.85 -8.58 1.17
C THR A 101 -17.28 -8.80 2.63
N ALA A 102 -18.54 -9.21 2.84
CA ALA A 102 -19.18 -9.32 4.16
C ALA A 102 -18.40 -10.08 5.25
N SER A 103 -17.59 -11.07 4.87
CA SER A 103 -16.82 -11.88 5.81
C SER A 103 -15.34 -11.51 5.89
N SER A 104 -14.88 -10.54 5.08
CA SER A 104 -13.50 -10.08 5.04
C SER A 104 -13.29 -8.88 5.95
N THR A 105 -12.06 -8.70 6.40
CA THR A 105 -11.64 -7.51 7.15
C THR A 105 -10.35 -6.97 6.56
N ALA A 106 -10.01 -5.72 6.78
CA ALA A 106 -8.66 -5.21 6.55
C ALA A 106 -8.23 -4.41 7.78
N ARG A 107 -6.95 -4.48 8.13
CA ARG A 107 -6.40 -3.67 9.22
C ARG A 107 -5.33 -2.75 8.67
N LEU A 108 -5.52 -1.45 8.87
CA LEU A 108 -4.57 -0.39 8.55
C LEU A 108 -4.00 0.12 9.87
N SER A 109 -2.68 0.29 9.89
CA SER A 109 -1.97 0.85 11.02
C SER A 109 -0.87 1.77 10.50
N TYR A 110 -0.82 3.01 10.98
CA TYR A 110 0.13 4.03 10.50
C TYR A 110 0.13 4.18 8.98
N CYS A 111 -1.05 4.09 8.36
CA CYS A 111 -1.22 4.20 6.93
C CYS A 111 -1.69 5.60 6.52
N VAL A 112 -1.47 5.96 5.25
CA VAL A 112 -2.07 7.14 4.63
C VAL A 112 -3.06 6.67 3.59
N TYR A 113 -4.31 7.15 3.63
CA TYR A 113 -5.31 6.78 2.63
C TYR A 113 -6.34 7.87 2.37
N SER A 114 -6.91 7.89 1.17
CA SER A 114 -8.04 8.77 0.88
C SER A 114 -9.32 8.21 1.51
N ASP A 115 -10.04 9.03 2.28
CA ASP A 115 -11.25 8.65 3.03
C ASP A 115 -12.55 9.26 2.46
N GLY A 116 -12.50 9.65 1.18
CA GLY A 116 -13.63 10.19 0.47
C GLY A 116 -14.79 9.19 0.32
N PRO A 117 -15.99 9.67 -0.03
CA PRO A 117 -17.14 8.79 -0.26
C PRO A 117 -16.82 7.72 -1.31
N GLY A 118 -16.94 6.44 -0.91
CA GLY A 118 -16.67 5.31 -1.79
C GLY A 118 -15.24 4.79 -1.76
N ASP A 119 -14.31 5.45 -1.07
CA ASP A 119 -12.92 5.03 -0.99
C ASP A 119 -12.73 3.74 -0.20
N LEU A 120 -13.46 3.63 0.91
CA LEU A 120 -13.52 2.46 1.78
C LEU A 120 -14.96 1.93 1.85
N THR A 121 -15.31 0.85 1.15
CA THR A 121 -16.72 0.34 1.04
C THR A 121 -16.77 -1.13 0.55
N MET A 122 -17.83 -1.95 0.68
CA MET A 122 -18.74 -2.14 1.81
C MET A 122 -19.20 -3.61 1.88
N GLY A 123 -19.20 -4.15 3.09
CA GLY A 123 -19.69 -5.49 3.45
C GLY A 123 -18.93 -5.97 4.69
N GLY A 124 -17.60 -5.91 4.60
CA GLY A 124 -16.68 -6.21 5.69
C GLY A 124 -16.27 -4.98 6.51
N SER A 125 -15.41 -5.17 7.50
CA SER A 125 -14.88 -4.10 8.34
C SER A 125 -13.50 -3.64 7.87
N ILE A 126 -13.17 -2.39 8.15
CA ILE A 126 -11.81 -1.86 8.07
C ILE A 126 -11.47 -1.33 9.46
N GLU A 127 -10.42 -1.87 10.06
CA GLU A 127 -9.85 -1.36 11.31
C GLU A 127 -8.74 -0.38 10.95
N VAL A 128 -8.74 0.79 11.59
CA VAL A 128 -7.79 1.88 11.36
C VAL A 128 -7.14 2.26 12.68
N VAL A 129 -5.82 2.45 12.69
CA VAL A 129 -5.04 2.70 13.91
C VAL A 129 -3.90 3.67 13.61
N GLU A 130 -3.96 4.88 14.18
CA GLU A 130 -2.93 5.93 13.98
C GLU A 130 -2.70 6.29 12.50
N ASP A 131 -3.77 6.29 11.70
CA ASP A 131 -3.73 6.56 10.27
C ASP A 131 -3.95 8.04 9.92
N ILE A 132 -3.54 8.44 8.72
CA ILE A 132 -3.63 9.80 8.16
C ILE A 132 -4.53 9.78 6.92
N THR A 133 -5.43 10.76 6.80
CA THR A 133 -6.32 10.89 5.62
C THR A 133 -6.07 12.13 4.76
N GLU A 134 -4.97 12.83 5.04
CA GLU A 134 -4.48 13.95 4.24
C GLU A 134 -3.69 13.45 3.02
N ASP A 135 -3.62 14.29 1.98
CA ASP A 135 -2.86 14.00 0.76
C ASP A 135 -1.39 13.66 1.12
N PRO A 136 -0.85 12.51 0.66
CA PRO A 136 0.54 12.14 0.93
C PRO A 136 1.55 13.11 0.30
N ALA A 137 1.11 14.00 -0.59
CA ALA A 137 1.92 15.01 -1.24
C ALA A 137 3.15 14.40 -1.93
N PHE A 138 2.89 13.39 -2.77
CA PHE A 138 3.89 12.78 -3.64
C PHE A 138 4.59 13.82 -4.51
N ALA A 139 5.89 13.64 -4.74
CA ALA A 139 6.70 14.57 -5.51
C ALA A 139 6.24 14.68 -6.97
N ASN A 140 6.05 13.54 -7.64
CA ASN A 140 5.54 13.48 -9.01
C ASN A 140 4.94 12.10 -9.32
N PRO A 141 3.73 11.80 -8.82
CA PRO A 141 3.14 10.48 -8.99
C PRO A 141 2.85 10.17 -10.45
N ASP A 142 2.67 11.18 -11.32
CA ASP A 142 2.40 10.95 -12.75
C ASP A 142 3.57 10.28 -13.47
N ASP A 143 4.80 10.59 -13.05
CA ASP A 143 6.04 9.99 -13.54
C ASP A 143 6.53 8.81 -12.65
N GLY A 144 5.69 8.32 -11.74
CA GLY A 144 6.02 7.20 -10.84
C GLY A 144 6.96 7.57 -9.68
N ASP A 145 7.13 8.86 -9.39
CA ASP A 145 7.90 9.34 -8.24
C ASP A 145 7.00 9.51 -7.01
N PHE A 146 7.04 8.49 -6.16
CA PHE A 146 6.27 8.42 -4.92
C PHE A 146 7.05 8.88 -3.69
N ARG A 147 8.20 9.54 -3.86
CA ARG A 147 8.84 10.23 -2.73
C ARG A 147 7.91 11.30 -2.19
N LEU A 148 7.97 11.50 -0.87
CA LEU A 148 7.16 12.51 -0.19
C LEU A 148 7.80 13.90 -0.34
N SER A 149 6.98 14.91 -0.65
CA SER A 149 7.43 16.30 -0.63
C SER A 149 7.65 16.82 0.79
N GLU A 150 8.35 17.95 0.93
CA GLU A 150 8.83 18.45 2.22
C GLU A 150 7.72 18.63 3.28
N GLY A 151 6.53 19.07 2.86
CA GLY A 151 5.39 19.35 3.74
C GLY A 151 4.43 18.16 3.94
N SER A 152 4.78 16.96 3.48
CA SER A 152 3.93 15.78 3.62
C SER A 152 3.78 15.38 5.08
N ALA A 153 2.53 15.16 5.52
CA ALA A 153 2.21 14.63 6.83
C ALA A 153 2.68 13.18 7.03
N ALA A 154 3.03 12.47 5.95
CA ALA A 154 3.50 11.09 5.97
C ALA A 154 5.00 10.95 6.31
N ARG A 155 5.76 12.06 6.31
CA ARG A 155 7.16 12.07 6.73
C ARG A 155 7.26 11.92 8.25
N ASP A 156 8.20 11.06 8.68
CA ASP A 156 8.40 10.69 10.08
C ASP A 156 7.13 10.28 10.83
N ALA A 157 6.12 9.78 10.11
CA ALA A 157 4.81 9.46 10.67
C ALA A 157 4.57 7.97 10.87
N GLY A 158 5.44 7.10 10.33
CA GLY A 158 5.28 5.66 10.48
C GLY A 158 5.53 5.17 11.91
N ASP A 159 5.17 3.91 12.14
CA ASP A 159 5.26 3.26 13.45
C ASP A 159 6.72 3.20 13.93
N PRO A 160 7.08 3.88 15.04
CA PRO A 160 8.43 3.83 15.59
C PRO A 160 8.82 2.44 16.12
N ALA A 161 7.86 1.52 16.29
CA ALA A 161 8.09 0.14 16.71
C ALA A 161 8.27 -0.84 15.53
N THR A 162 8.30 -0.35 14.28
CA THR A 162 8.55 -1.20 13.11
C THR A 162 9.91 -1.90 13.25
N ALA A 163 9.90 -3.23 13.17
CA ALA A 163 11.11 -4.01 13.36
C ALA A 163 12.09 -3.77 12.19
N PRO A 164 13.36 -3.42 12.45
CA PRO A 164 14.34 -3.12 11.40
C PRO A 164 14.59 -4.25 10.41
N ASP A 165 14.50 -5.51 10.86
CA ASP A 165 14.79 -6.73 10.10
C ASP A 165 13.70 -7.09 9.07
N VAL A 166 12.62 -6.31 8.99
CA VAL A 166 11.62 -6.45 7.92
C VAL A 166 12.11 -5.90 6.59
N PHE A 167 13.09 -5.00 6.61
CA PHE A 167 13.65 -4.32 5.46
C PHE A 167 14.91 -5.05 4.97
N GLU A 168 15.23 -4.90 3.69
CA GLU A 168 16.57 -5.20 3.22
C GLU A 168 17.58 -4.21 3.80
N GLU A 169 18.81 -4.70 3.89
CA GLU A 169 19.92 -4.03 4.52
C GLU A 169 20.98 -3.67 3.47
N ASP A 170 21.71 -2.57 3.71
CA ASP A 170 22.89 -2.22 2.92
C ASP A 170 24.09 -3.15 3.23
N GLU A 171 25.28 -2.81 2.71
CA GLU A 171 26.50 -3.58 2.96
C GLU A 171 26.97 -3.58 4.44
N ASN A 172 26.45 -2.66 5.26
CA ASN A 172 26.76 -2.53 6.68
C ASN A 172 25.73 -3.22 7.58
N GLY A 173 24.64 -3.75 7.02
CA GLY A 173 23.54 -4.31 7.78
C GLY A 173 22.52 -3.26 8.23
N ASP A 174 22.53 -2.06 7.65
CA ASP A 174 21.60 -0.99 8.00
C ASP A 174 20.35 -1.05 7.11
N PRO A 175 19.13 -0.98 7.66
CA PRO A 175 17.88 -1.03 6.89
C PRO A 175 17.79 0.07 5.84
N ILE A 176 17.38 -0.29 4.63
CA ILE A 176 17.22 0.64 3.50
C ILE A 176 15.82 0.66 2.90
N ASP A 177 15.48 1.82 2.34
CA ASP A 177 14.27 2.05 1.57
C ASP A 177 14.39 1.53 0.14
N PHE A 178 13.38 1.79 -0.69
CA PHE A 178 13.39 1.38 -2.10
C PHE A 178 14.53 1.99 -2.93
N ASP A 179 14.94 3.23 -2.62
CA ASP A 179 16.01 3.95 -3.33
C ASP A 179 17.42 3.66 -2.76
N GLY A 180 17.51 2.83 -1.72
CA GLY A 180 18.76 2.52 -1.03
C GLY A 180 19.18 3.54 0.03
N ASN A 181 18.29 4.48 0.41
CA ASN A 181 18.51 5.41 1.50
C ASN A 181 18.25 4.71 2.84
N ALA A 182 18.84 5.23 3.93
CA ALA A 182 18.58 4.72 5.28
C ALA A 182 17.07 4.78 5.59
N ARG A 183 16.46 3.62 5.84
CA ARG A 183 15.03 3.50 6.12
C ARG A 183 14.64 4.18 7.43
N ILE A 184 15.51 4.09 8.43
CA ILE A 184 15.24 4.60 9.78
C ILE A 184 16.15 5.79 10.03
N THR A 185 15.56 6.98 10.09
CA THR A 185 16.27 8.22 10.42
C THR A 185 15.69 8.82 11.68
N ASN A 186 16.54 9.22 12.64
CA ASN A 186 16.11 9.76 13.94
C ASN A 186 15.09 8.88 14.72
N GLY A 187 15.11 7.56 14.49
CA GLY A 187 14.19 6.61 15.11
C GLY A 187 12.76 6.65 14.54
N ARG A 188 12.57 7.26 13.38
CA ARG A 188 11.31 7.31 12.64
C ARG A 188 11.52 6.79 11.21
N ILE A 189 10.41 6.51 10.56
CA ILE A 189 10.32 6.05 9.17
C ILE A 189 9.22 6.85 8.48
N TYR A 190 9.35 7.01 7.17
CA TYR A 190 8.30 7.60 6.36
C TYR A 190 7.26 6.52 6.06
N ILE A 191 5.99 6.92 6.01
CA ILE A 191 4.93 6.04 5.52
C ILE A 191 5.12 5.91 4.00
N GLY A 192 4.98 4.70 3.47
CA GLY A 192 5.16 4.38 2.05
C GLY A 192 6.51 3.72 1.74
N ALA A 193 6.79 3.55 0.45
CA ALA A 193 7.94 2.75 0.00
C ALA A 193 9.28 3.49 0.05
N TYR A 194 9.27 4.82 0.14
CA TYR A 194 10.44 5.68 -0.03
C TYR A 194 10.68 6.56 1.21
N GLU A 195 11.96 6.80 1.50
CA GLU A 195 12.46 7.87 2.36
C GLU A 195 12.94 9.06 1.51
N TYR A 196 13.35 10.15 2.17
CA TYR A 196 13.99 11.27 1.48
C TYR A 196 15.50 11.04 1.31
N GLY A 197 15.99 11.10 0.06
CA GLY A 197 17.40 10.89 -0.29
C GLY A 197 18.29 12.15 -0.28
N GLY A 198 17.81 13.28 0.26
CA GLY A 198 18.61 14.51 0.37
C GLY A 198 19.05 14.79 1.81
N SER A 199 20.26 15.34 1.98
CA SER A 199 20.65 15.92 3.27
C SER A 199 19.81 17.16 3.58
N GLU A 200 19.24 17.24 4.78
CA GLU A 200 18.67 18.48 5.35
C GLU A 200 19.73 19.59 5.51
#